data_AF-A0AA36MYS1-F1
#
_entry.id   AF-A0AA36MYS1-F1
#
_cell.length_a   1.000
_cell.length_b   1.000
_cell.length_c   1.000
_cell.angle_alpha   90.00
_cell.angle_beta   90.00
_cell.angle_gamma   90.00
#
_symmetry.space_group_name_H-M   'P 1'
#
loop_
_entity.id
_entity.type
_entity.pdbx_description
1 polymer ?
#
loop_
_entity_poly.entity_id
_entity_poly.type
_entity_poly.pdbx_seq_one_letter_code
_entity_poly.pdbx_strand_id
1 'polypeptide(L)'
;MPWPHELFSAVYKHFPKEWIARIRGVADLGDFWRRKSYQQSADIYSFCSPVAQGSTKETNFIVAMLFARSQVWPDVDDRGRPHEAGTTAARLAGSPLADGYRGVVFLLRGDLDYLSKSLELQHASASQPCCLCLADRSAGLNFLDCRPGARWQSSVHTTPVWQRRFGSASQNPLWRAPGITAMCYYPDVMHNKHLGMDAYFLGGVLKVMLQYAPLPQIFEQCKAHWREARDGNHFGQLRETMFLGKRGDYPKLKGKAAEVRSMTPALLVAWRRLREAHGLRSTYAEQIELGLQCSKDIDVILDEARGELFFDDQTHERYVELHYHYAAMQTALHKRHWEQGERVFNVTIKMHYAIHGALLSKHCSPRLSWCYSGEDLMQKAKVVLAACRLSLRLAFACLRLLLCGQPP
;
A
#
# COMPACT_ATOMS: atom_id res chain seq x y z
N MET A 1 -11.81 -16.19 -21.52
CA MET A 1 -11.08 -15.08 -20.83
C MET A 1 -9.77 -15.71 -20.36
N PRO A 2 -8.59 -15.31 -20.88
CA PRO A 2 -7.39 -16.11 -20.65
C PRO A 2 -6.95 -15.94 -19.20
N TRP A 3 -6.81 -17.07 -18.51
CA TRP A 3 -6.43 -17.15 -17.11
C TRP A 3 -4.96 -16.69 -16.93
N PRO A 4 -4.54 -16.30 -15.71
CA PRO A 4 -3.16 -15.83 -15.44
C PRO A 4 -2.07 -16.75 -15.99
N HIS A 5 -2.29 -18.07 -16.03
CA HIS A 5 -1.35 -19.06 -16.54
C HIS A 5 -1.10 -18.95 -18.06
N GLU A 6 -2.07 -18.50 -18.85
CA GLU A 6 -1.90 -18.29 -20.29
C GLU A 6 -1.02 -17.08 -20.58
N LEU A 7 -1.12 -16.04 -19.75
CA LEU A 7 -0.24 -14.87 -19.84
C LEU A 7 1.19 -15.23 -19.42
N PHE A 8 1.37 -15.97 -18.33
CA PHE A 8 2.70 -16.45 -17.92
C PHE A 8 3.33 -17.36 -18.97
N SER A 9 2.52 -18.23 -19.57
CA SER A 9 2.95 -19.10 -20.67
C SER A 9 3.29 -18.30 -21.93
N ALA A 10 2.55 -17.23 -22.23
CA ALA A 10 2.82 -16.34 -23.35
C ALA A 10 4.10 -15.52 -23.14
N VAL A 11 4.34 -15.00 -21.93
CA VAL A 11 5.57 -14.26 -21.59
C VAL A 11 6.79 -15.20 -21.66
N TYR A 12 6.69 -16.41 -21.11
CA TYR A 12 7.75 -17.42 -21.25
C TYR A 12 8.00 -17.82 -22.70
N LYS A 13 6.93 -18.00 -23.49
CA LYS A 13 7.02 -18.37 -24.92
C LYS A 13 7.66 -17.27 -25.77
N HIS A 14 7.42 -16.00 -25.45
CA HIS A 14 7.94 -14.86 -26.22
C HIS A 14 9.30 -14.36 -25.76
N PHE A 15 9.65 -14.51 -24.48
CA PHE A 15 10.91 -14.04 -23.90
C PHE A 15 11.59 -15.13 -23.06
N PRO A 16 11.83 -16.33 -23.62
CA PRO A 16 12.32 -17.44 -22.83
C PRO A 16 13.69 -17.15 -22.24
N LYS A 17 14.56 -16.41 -22.96
CA LYS A 17 15.93 -16.09 -22.50
C LYS A 17 15.93 -15.02 -21.41
N GLU A 18 15.09 -13.99 -21.50
CA GLU A 18 14.98 -12.94 -20.48
C GLU A 18 14.24 -13.43 -19.23
N TRP A 19 13.21 -14.26 -19.40
CA TRP A 19 12.52 -14.95 -18.30
C TRP A 19 13.49 -15.82 -17.52
N ILE A 20 14.25 -16.63 -18.25
CA ILE A 20 15.29 -17.48 -17.72
C ILE A 20 16.40 -16.65 -17.10
N ALA A 21 16.93 -15.59 -17.72
CA ALA A 21 18.02 -14.78 -17.17
C ALA A 21 17.64 -14.01 -15.90
N ARG A 22 16.38 -13.59 -15.75
CA ARG A 22 15.88 -12.89 -14.55
C ARG A 22 15.55 -13.81 -13.39
N ILE A 23 15.34 -15.11 -13.65
CA ILE A 23 15.14 -16.17 -12.65
C ILE A 23 16.44 -16.97 -12.41
N ARG A 24 17.38 -17.01 -13.37
CA ARG A 24 18.68 -17.70 -13.31
C ARG A 24 19.73 -16.92 -12.49
N GLY A 25 19.39 -16.64 -11.24
CA GLY A 25 20.34 -16.95 -10.17
C GLY A 25 20.33 -18.46 -9.83
N VAL A 26 19.33 -19.21 -10.29
CA VAL A 26 19.11 -20.58 -9.83
C VAL A 26 19.03 -21.58 -10.98
N ALA A 27 20.00 -22.48 -11.04
CA ALA A 27 20.19 -23.47 -12.10
C ALA A 27 19.32 -24.73 -11.93
N ASP A 28 18.81 -24.97 -10.73
CA ASP A 28 17.96 -26.13 -10.40
C ASP A 28 16.80 -25.67 -9.52
N LEU A 29 15.58 -25.68 -10.10
CA LEU A 29 14.34 -25.34 -9.40
C LEU A 29 14.04 -26.31 -8.25
N GLY A 30 14.41 -27.59 -8.35
CA GLY A 30 14.23 -28.56 -7.26
C GLY A 30 15.19 -28.30 -6.09
N ASP A 31 16.41 -27.86 -6.37
CA ASP A 31 17.40 -27.47 -5.38
C ASP A 31 17.07 -26.10 -4.73
N PHE A 32 16.49 -25.16 -5.49
CA PHE A 32 15.91 -23.91 -4.97
C PHE A 32 14.93 -24.19 -3.83
N TRP A 33 13.98 -25.09 -4.07
CA TRP A 33 12.93 -25.43 -3.10
C TRP A 33 13.45 -26.29 -1.93
N ARG A 34 14.50 -27.11 -2.14
CA ARG A 34 15.15 -27.92 -1.08
C ARG A 34 16.08 -27.11 -0.17
N ARG A 35 16.76 -26.09 -0.70
CA ARG A 35 17.64 -25.21 0.11
C ARG A 35 16.85 -24.15 0.88
N LYS A 36 15.68 -23.74 0.37
CA LYS A 36 14.79 -22.75 1.03
C LYS A 36 13.85 -23.36 2.08
N SER A 37 13.71 -24.68 2.18
CA SER A 37 12.94 -25.33 3.26
C SER A 37 13.68 -25.34 4.60
N TYR A 38 14.93 -24.86 4.66
CA TYR A 38 15.70 -24.78 5.89
C TYR A 38 16.82 -23.70 5.84
N GLN A 39 16.54 -22.48 5.38
CA GLN A 39 17.36 -21.30 5.69
C GLN A 39 16.70 -19.97 5.25
N GLN A 40 16.88 -18.95 6.08
CA GLN A 40 16.32 -17.60 6.00
C GLN A 40 16.64 -16.83 4.71
N SER A 41 15.75 -15.88 4.41
CA SER A 41 15.92 -14.63 3.64
C SER A 41 15.81 -14.63 2.11
N ALA A 42 15.18 -13.54 1.64
CA ALA A 42 15.28 -12.86 0.35
C ALA A 42 15.04 -13.69 -0.92
N ASP A 43 13.82 -13.59 -1.47
CA ASP A 43 13.53 -13.39 -2.91
C ASP A 43 12.06 -13.74 -3.17
N ILE A 44 11.17 -12.79 -2.89
CA ILE A 44 9.81 -12.81 -3.41
C ILE A 44 9.75 -11.93 -4.65
N TYR A 45 9.55 -12.55 -5.81
CA TYR A 45 9.25 -11.82 -7.03
C TYR A 45 7.80 -11.32 -6.99
N SER A 46 7.63 -10.00 -6.98
CA SER A 46 6.35 -9.33 -7.27
C SER A 46 6.12 -9.37 -8.78
N PHE A 47 5.23 -10.24 -9.27
CA PHE A 47 4.80 -10.20 -10.67
C PHE A 47 3.61 -9.24 -10.86
N CYS A 48 3.80 -8.20 -11.67
CA CYS A 48 2.73 -7.34 -12.16
C CYS A 48 2.21 -7.90 -13.49
N SER A 49 0.90 -8.14 -13.59
CA SER A 49 0.26 -8.57 -14.84
C SER A 49 -0.83 -7.56 -15.24
N PRO A 50 -0.81 -7.02 -16.48
CA PRO A 50 -1.95 -6.32 -17.03
C PRO A 50 -2.95 -7.33 -17.61
N VAL A 51 -4.08 -7.54 -16.91
CA VAL A 51 -5.25 -8.24 -17.48
C VAL A 51 -6.03 -7.22 -18.33
N ALA A 52 -5.98 -7.37 -19.66
CA ALA A 52 -6.73 -6.56 -20.59
C ALA A 52 -7.97 -7.32 -21.09
N GLN A 53 -9.17 -6.79 -20.81
CA GLN A 53 -10.12 -6.24 -21.79
C GLN A 53 -11.49 -6.02 -21.12
N GLY A 54 -12.00 -4.79 -21.14
CA GLY A 54 -13.43 -4.52 -20.89
C GLY A 54 -13.83 -3.43 -19.88
N SER A 55 -12.94 -2.59 -19.37
CA SER A 55 -13.35 -1.36 -18.64
C SER A 55 -12.17 -0.38 -18.55
N THR A 56 -12.43 0.92 -18.71
CA THR A 56 -11.41 1.96 -18.94
C THR A 56 -10.67 2.47 -17.71
N LYS A 57 -10.65 1.75 -16.57
CA LYS A 57 -9.98 2.25 -15.34
C LYS A 57 -9.22 1.22 -14.50
N GLU A 58 -9.16 -0.05 -14.85
CA GLU A 58 -8.86 -1.08 -13.83
C GLU A 58 -7.74 -2.03 -14.24
N THR A 59 -6.54 -1.83 -13.69
CA THR A 59 -5.57 -2.93 -13.54
C THR A 59 -4.58 -2.65 -12.41
N ASN A 60 -5.08 -2.65 -11.17
CA ASN A 60 -4.27 -2.65 -9.94
C ASN A 60 -4.38 -4.02 -9.26
N PHE A 61 -3.98 -5.08 -9.94
CA PHE A 61 -3.98 -6.41 -9.34
C PHE A 61 -2.55 -6.91 -9.25
N ILE A 62 -2.00 -6.90 -8.04
CA ILE A 62 -0.81 -7.70 -7.76
C ILE A 62 -1.19 -8.68 -6.68
N VAL A 63 -1.55 -9.87 -7.12
CA VAL A 63 -1.65 -11.05 -6.27
C VAL A 63 -0.23 -11.50 -6.00
N ALA A 64 0.18 -11.44 -4.74
CA ALA A 64 1.25 -12.33 -4.31
C ALA A 64 0.65 -13.74 -4.27
N MET A 65 1.14 -14.67 -5.10
CA MET A 65 0.70 -16.07 -5.05
C MET A 65 1.67 -16.91 -4.23
N LEU A 66 1.20 -17.58 -3.19
CA LEU A 66 1.93 -18.62 -2.46
C LEU A 66 1.56 -20.00 -3.00
N PHE A 67 2.54 -20.86 -3.21
CA PHE A 67 2.32 -22.15 -3.86
C PHE A 67 2.08 -23.29 -2.85
N ALA A 68 0.90 -23.94 -2.84
CA ALA A 68 0.54 -25.06 -1.94
C ALA A 68 -0.02 -26.28 -2.72
N ARG A 69 -0.05 -27.50 -2.18
CA ARG A 69 -0.23 -28.72 -3.02
C ARG A 69 -1.64 -28.90 -3.65
N SER A 70 -1.65 -29.48 -4.86
CA SER A 70 -2.70 -30.16 -5.66
C SER A 70 -3.70 -29.34 -6.51
N GLN A 71 -3.31 -29.00 -7.74
CA GLN A 71 -4.23 -28.88 -8.88
C GLN A 71 -3.69 -29.65 -10.10
N VAL A 72 -4.58 -30.07 -10.99
CA VAL A 72 -4.23 -30.69 -12.29
C VAL A 72 -4.57 -29.73 -13.42
N TRP A 73 -3.89 -29.85 -14.54
CA TRP A 73 -4.28 -29.16 -15.77
C TRP A 73 -5.70 -29.59 -16.16
N PRO A 74 -6.59 -28.64 -16.51
CA PRO A 74 -7.97 -28.96 -16.88
C PRO A 74 -8.01 -29.82 -18.14
N ASP A 75 -8.92 -30.79 -18.19
CA ASP A 75 -9.09 -31.69 -19.35
C ASP A 75 -9.75 -31.01 -20.55
N VAL A 76 -10.31 -29.82 -20.34
CA VAL A 76 -11.07 -29.05 -21.33
C VAL A 76 -10.59 -27.59 -21.41
N ASP A 77 -10.86 -26.95 -22.54
CA ASP A 77 -10.61 -25.54 -22.81
C ASP A 77 -11.58 -24.61 -22.05
N ASP A 78 -11.42 -23.29 -22.20
CA ASP A 78 -12.27 -22.29 -21.55
C ASP A 78 -13.74 -22.30 -22.02
N ARG A 79 -14.08 -23.14 -23.02
CA ARG A 79 -15.42 -23.38 -23.53
C ARG A 79 -15.96 -24.76 -23.16
N GLY A 80 -15.24 -25.52 -22.32
CA GLY A 80 -15.64 -26.86 -21.89
C GLY A 80 -15.46 -27.94 -22.95
N ARG A 81 -14.67 -27.70 -24.01
CA ARG A 81 -14.38 -28.67 -25.06
C ARG A 81 -13.03 -29.36 -24.80
N PRO A 82 -12.84 -30.63 -25.19
CA PRO A 82 -11.53 -31.26 -25.10
C PRO A 82 -10.45 -30.45 -25.82
N HIS A 83 -9.24 -30.41 -25.27
CA HIS A 83 -8.10 -29.78 -25.94
C HIS A 83 -7.81 -30.46 -27.28
N GLU A 84 -7.46 -29.66 -28.29
CA GLU A 84 -7.10 -30.19 -29.61
C GLU A 84 -5.91 -31.14 -29.52
N ALA A 85 -6.03 -32.31 -30.15
CA ALA A 85 -5.01 -33.35 -30.12
C ALA A 85 -3.65 -32.82 -30.63
N GLY A 86 -2.57 -33.19 -29.94
CA GLY A 86 -1.21 -32.74 -30.27
C GLY A 86 -0.82 -31.37 -29.70
N THR A 87 -1.76 -30.62 -29.11
CA THR A 87 -1.42 -29.38 -28.40
C THR A 87 -0.73 -29.66 -27.06
N THR A 88 0.06 -28.69 -26.59
CA THR A 88 0.67 -28.75 -25.25
C THR A 88 -0.38 -28.90 -24.16
N ALA A 89 -1.54 -28.25 -24.29
CA ALA A 89 -2.64 -28.35 -23.34
C ALA A 89 -3.22 -29.78 -23.29
N ALA A 90 -3.44 -30.41 -24.45
CA ALA A 90 -3.89 -31.80 -24.51
C ALA A 90 -2.87 -32.79 -23.89
N ARG A 91 -1.57 -32.53 -24.04
CA ARG A 91 -0.52 -33.37 -23.41
C ARG A 91 -0.45 -33.18 -21.89
N LEU A 92 -0.75 -31.98 -21.41
CA LEU A 92 -0.68 -31.66 -19.99
C LEU A 92 -2.01 -31.96 -19.26
N ALA A 93 -3.13 -32.09 -19.95
CA ALA A 93 -4.43 -32.45 -19.37
C ALA A 93 -4.32 -33.60 -18.35
N GLY A 94 -4.92 -33.43 -17.18
CA GLY A 94 -4.86 -34.39 -16.07
C GLY A 94 -3.50 -34.48 -15.33
N SER A 95 -2.42 -33.94 -15.89
CA SER A 95 -1.13 -33.88 -15.19
C SER A 95 -1.14 -32.82 -14.09
N PRO A 96 -0.31 -32.95 -13.05
CA PRO A 96 -0.20 -31.93 -12.00
C PRO A 96 0.14 -30.56 -12.60
N LEU A 97 -0.70 -29.57 -12.33
CA LEU A 97 -0.41 -28.18 -12.64
C LEU A 97 0.78 -27.74 -11.78
N ALA A 98 1.78 -27.12 -12.40
CA ALA A 98 3.00 -26.65 -11.73
C ALA A 98 3.61 -27.70 -10.79
N ASP A 99 3.90 -28.91 -11.26
CA ASP A 99 4.47 -30.02 -10.44
C ASP A 99 3.69 -30.34 -9.16
N GLY A 100 2.38 -30.06 -9.17
CA GLY A 100 1.50 -30.27 -8.03
C GLY A 100 1.47 -29.12 -7.03
N TYR A 101 2.01 -27.94 -7.38
CA TYR A 101 1.86 -26.70 -6.62
C TYR A 101 0.62 -25.89 -7.10
N ARG A 102 0.02 -25.09 -6.21
CA ARG A 102 -1.22 -24.31 -6.42
C ARG A 102 -0.99 -22.87 -6.00
N GLY A 103 -1.33 -21.89 -6.83
CA GLY A 103 -1.29 -20.50 -6.39
C GLY A 103 -2.34 -20.22 -5.31
N VAL A 104 -1.95 -19.50 -4.27
CA VAL A 104 -2.82 -18.99 -3.19
C VAL A 104 -2.67 -17.49 -3.18
N VAL A 105 -3.77 -16.76 -3.30
CA VAL A 105 -3.76 -15.31 -3.15
C VAL A 105 -3.39 -14.97 -1.70
N PHE A 106 -2.15 -14.50 -1.52
CA PHE A 106 -1.61 -14.11 -0.23
C PHE A 106 -1.96 -12.67 0.12
N LEU A 107 -1.92 -11.78 -0.88
CA LEU A 107 -2.08 -10.34 -0.66
C LEU A 107 -2.79 -9.67 -1.83
N LEU A 108 -3.77 -8.85 -1.49
CA LEU A 108 -4.51 -7.94 -2.35
C LEU A 108 -4.10 -6.51 -1.99
N ARG A 109 -3.57 -5.79 -2.97
CA ARG A 109 -3.04 -4.44 -2.82
C ARG A 109 -3.95 -3.46 -3.55
N GLY A 110 -4.20 -2.32 -2.90
CA GLY A 110 -4.99 -1.25 -3.48
C GLY A 110 -5.31 -0.18 -2.45
N ASP A 111 -5.59 1.02 -2.95
CA ASP A 111 -6.15 2.08 -2.11
C ASP A 111 -7.63 1.81 -1.80
N LEU A 112 -8.19 2.53 -0.83
CA LEU A 112 -9.58 2.33 -0.41
C LEU A 112 -10.59 2.56 -1.55
N ASP A 113 -10.26 3.42 -2.50
CA ASP A 113 -11.09 3.72 -3.66
C ASP A 113 -11.12 2.56 -4.66
N TYR A 114 -9.97 1.96 -4.97
CA TYR A 114 -9.88 0.78 -5.83
C TYR A 114 -10.61 -0.41 -5.20
N LEU A 115 -10.38 -0.66 -3.91
CA LEU A 115 -11.03 -1.76 -3.20
C LEU A 115 -12.56 -1.65 -3.23
N SER A 116 -13.09 -0.44 -3.08
CA SER A 116 -14.54 -0.23 -3.12
C SER A 116 -15.11 -0.26 -4.54
N LYS A 117 -14.45 0.39 -5.50
CA LYS A 117 -14.96 0.51 -6.87
C LYS A 117 -14.77 -0.75 -7.71
N SER A 118 -13.59 -1.37 -7.60
CA SER A 118 -13.19 -2.50 -8.44
C SER A 118 -13.39 -3.84 -7.75
N LEU A 119 -13.24 -3.88 -6.42
CA LEU A 119 -13.45 -5.10 -5.65
C LEU A 119 -14.76 -5.08 -4.86
N GLU A 120 -15.63 -4.10 -5.05
CA GLU A 120 -16.96 -4.06 -4.40
C GLU A 120 -16.92 -4.16 -2.85
N LEU A 121 -15.80 -3.77 -2.23
CA LEU A 121 -15.74 -3.62 -0.78
C LEU A 121 -16.41 -2.32 -0.33
N GLN A 122 -16.56 -2.15 0.99
CA GLN A 122 -17.20 -0.96 1.52
C GLN A 122 -16.45 0.32 1.17
N HIS A 123 -17.20 1.34 0.78
CA HIS A 123 -16.67 2.66 0.51
C HIS A 123 -16.30 3.38 1.81
N ALA A 124 -15.25 4.20 1.78
CA ALA A 124 -14.78 4.97 2.94
C ALA A 124 -15.84 5.94 3.52
N SER A 125 -16.85 6.31 2.73
CA SER A 125 -17.97 7.14 3.17
C SER A 125 -19.18 6.36 3.69
N ALA A 126 -19.17 5.03 3.66
CA ALA A 126 -20.26 4.20 4.15
C ALA A 126 -20.50 4.40 5.67
N SER A 127 -21.67 3.96 6.14
CA SER A 127 -21.98 3.93 7.58
C SER A 127 -21.04 2.99 8.34
N GLN A 128 -20.68 1.86 7.71
CA GLN A 128 -19.69 0.89 8.17
C GLN A 128 -18.55 0.79 7.14
N PRO A 129 -17.58 1.72 7.19
CA PRO A 129 -16.58 1.88 6.13
C PRO A 129 -15.42 0.88 6.20
N CYS A 130 -15.29 0.13 7.29
CA CYS A 130 -14.21 -0.85 7.45
C CYS A 130 -14.60 -2.21 6.88
N CYS A 131 -13.70 -2.83 6.10
CA CYS A 131 -13.85 -4.21 5.64
C CYS A 131 -13.15 -5.25 6.54
N LEU A 132 -12.43 -4.80 7.57
CA LEU A 132 -11.68 -5.66 8.50
C LEU A 132 -12.38 -5.82 9.86
N CYS A 133 -13.25 -4.89 10.24
CA CYS A 133 -14.00 -4.95 11.49
C CYS A 133 -15.39 -4.29 11.37
N LEU A 134 -16.17 -4.33 12.45
CA LEU A 134 -17.50 -3.72 12.51
C LEU A 134 -17.50 -2.21 12.84
N ALA A 135 -16.37 -1.52 12.69
CA ALA A 135 -16.29 -0.08 12.96
C ALA A 135 -17.28 0.72 12.11
N ASP A 136 -17.88 1.73 12.72
CA ASP A 136 -18.92 2.55 12.13
C ASP A 136 -18.78 4.02 12.57
N ARG A 137 -19.83 4.82 12.35
CA ARG A 137 -19.90 6.23 12.77
C ARG A 137 -20.62 6.43 14.10
N SER A 138 -21.08 5.36 14.74
CA SER A 138 -21.77 5.41 16.03
C SER A 138 -20.77 5.63 17.17
N ALA A 139 -21.26 6.09 18.33
CA ALA A 139 -20.40 6.29 19.49
C ALA A 139 -19.76 4.98 20.01
N GLY A 140 -20.41 3.82 19.80
CA GLY A 140 -19.96 2.54 20.34
C GLY A 140 -18.85 1.86 19.56
N LEU A 141 -18.80 2.05 18.23
CA LEU A 141 -17.83 1.42 17.34
C LEU A 141 -17.16 2.46 16.42
N ASN A 142 -17.04 3.69 16.89
CA ASN A 142 -16.52 4.79 16.09
C ASN A 142 -15.11 4.48 15.54
N PHE A 143 -14.95 4.47 14.22
CA PHE A 143 -13.63 4.25 13.62
C PHE A 143 -12.62 5.35 13.96
N LEU A 144 -13.08 6.53 14.40
CA LEU A 144 -12.22 7.62 14.87
C LEU A 144 -11.65 7.36 16.28
N ASP A 145 -12.19 6.40 17.04
CA ASP A 145 -11.62 6.01 18.33
C ASP A 145 -10.37 5.14 18.12
N CYS A 146 -9.21 5.80 18.04
CA CYS A 146 -7.94 5.15 17.77
C CYS A 146 -7.17 4.74 19.03
N ARG A 147 -7.82 4.65 20.20
CA ARG A 147 -7.13 4.25 21.45
C ARG A 147 -6.84 2.75 21.47
N PRO A 148 -5.79 2.29 22.18
CA PRO A 148 -5.64 0.88 22.53
C PRO A 148 -6.90 0.38 23.26
N GLY A 149 -7.43 -0.77 22.85
CA GLY A 149 -8.66 -1.33 23.43
C GLY A 149 -9.97 -0.67 22.96
N ALA A 150 -9.93 0.20 21.95
CA ALA A 150 -11.16 0.71 21.32
C ALA A 150 -12.07 -0.44 20.88
N ARG A 151 -13.38 -0.29 21.10
CA ARG A 151 -14.35 -1.41 20.96
C ARG A 151 -14.31 -2.09 19.60
N TRP A 152 -14.05 -1.35 18.53
CA TRP A 152 -13.96 -1.94 17.19
C TRP A 152 -12.83 -2.98 17.05
N GLN A 153 -11.78 -2.92 17.88
CA GLN A 153 -10.67 -3.88 17.86
C GLN A 153 -11.13 -5.29 18.25
N SER A 154 -12.09 -5.38 19.18
CA SER A 154 -12.76 -6.65 19.53
C SER A 154 -13.79 -7.12 18.48
N SER A 155 -14.06 -6.28 17.46
CA SER A 155 -15.05 -6.55 16.42
C SER A 155 -14.43 -6.92 15.06
N VAL A 156 -13.13 -7.24 15.04
CA VAL A 156 -12.44 -7.72 13.83
C VAL A 156 -13.16 -8.98 13.33
N HIS A 157 -13.38 -9.03 12.03
CA HIS A 157 -14.14 -10.13 11.44
C HIS A 157 -13.39 -11.45 11.58
N THR A 158 -14.09 -12.49 12.04
CA THR A 158 -13.64 -13.86 11.80
C THR A 158 -13.84 -14.22 10.33
N THR A 159 -13.08 -15.20 9.82
CA THR A 159 -13.21 -15.66 8.42
C THR A 159 -14.66 -15.97 8.01
N PRO A 160 -15.45 -16.74 8.79
CA PRO A 160 -16.84 -17.02 8.41
C PRO A 160 -17.73 -15.78 8.40
N VAL A 161 -17.53 -14.85 9.33
CA VAL A 161 -18.29 -13.59 9.37
C VAL A 161 -17.96 -12.73 8.17
N TRP A 162 -16.67 -12.61 7.85
CA TRP A 162 -16.20 -11.84 6.69
C TRP A 162 -16.74 -12.42 5.38
N GLN A 163 -16.66 -13.74 5.20
CA GLN A 163 -17.17 -14.42 4.00
C GLN A 163 -18.68 -14.28 3.83
N ARG A 164 -19.47 -14.35 4.92
CA ARG A 164 -20.92 -14.07 4.85
C ARG A 164 -21.22 -12.63 4.47
N ARG A 165 -20.40 -11.68 4.94
CA ARG A 165 -20.61 -10.25 4.70
C ARG A 165 -20.18 -9.82 3.30
N PHE A 166 -19.07 -10.34 2.79
CA PHE A 166 -18.44 -9.88 1.56
C PHE A 166 -18.38 -10.96 0.48
N GLY A 167 -18.16 -12.22 0.83
CA GLY A 167 -18.08 -13.33 -0.12
C GLY A 167 -19.42 -13.67 -0.77
N SER A 168 -20.49 -13.81 0.02
CA SER A 168 -21.83 -14.13 -0.53
C SER A 168 -22.61 -12.91 -1.04
N ALA A 169 -22.27 -11.71 -0.57
CA ALA A 169 -23.00 -10.49 -0.94
C ALA A 169 -22.38 -9.75 -2.12
N SER A 170 -21.08 -9.92 -2.40
CA SER A 170 -20.42 -9.30 -3.55
C SER A 170 -20.63 -10.11 -4.83
N GLN A 171 -20.80 -9.41 -5.94
CA GLN A 171 -20.84 -10.01 -7.27
C GLN A 171 -19.43 -10.39 -7.75
N ASN A 172 -18.40 -9.75 -7.20
CA ASN A 172 -17.01 -10.01 -7.55
C ASN A 172 -16.61 -11.47 -7.25
N PRO A 173 -16.25 -12.27 -8.26
CA PRO A 173 -15.93 -13.69 -8.09
C PRO A 173 -14.68 -13.94 -7.22
N LEU A 174 -13.80 -12.94 -7.08
CA LEU A 174 -12.62 -13.04 -6.23
C LEU A 174 -12.97 -13.43 -4.79
N TRP A 175 -14.03 -12.86 -4.22
CA TRP A 175 -14.39 -13.10 -2.82
C TRP A 175 -15.04 -14.45 -2.56
N ARG A 176 -15.41 -15.16 -3.62
CA ARG A 176 -15.89 -16.55 -3.58
C ARG A 176 -14.77 -17.56 -3.82
N ALA A 177 -13.58 -17.09 -4.20
CA ALA A 177 -12.46 -17.98 -4.46
C ALA A 177 -11.97 -18.66 -3.16
N PRO A 178 -11.68 -19.97 -3.19
CA PRO A 178 -11.17 -20.69 -2.03
C PRO A 178 -9.90 -20.05 -1.46
N GLY A 179 -9.85 -19.92 -0.13
CA GLY A 179 -8.71 -19.35 0.59
C GLY A 179 -8.70 -17.82 0.67
N ILE A 180 -9.62 -17.12 -0.01
CA ILE A 180 -9.75 -15.67 0.15
C ILE A 180 -10.49 -15.35 1.44
N THR A 181 -9.86 -14.49 2.25
CA THR A 181 -10.39 -14.02 3.53
C THR A 181 -10.07 -12.55 3.72
N ALA A 182 -10.55 -11.95 4.83
CA ALA A 182 -10.17 -10.60 5.25
C ALA A 182 -8.65 -10.39 5.28
N MET A 183 -7.90 -11.44 5.64
CA MET A 183 -6.43 -11.39 5.79
C MET A 183 -5.70 -11.27 4.45
N CYS A 184 -6.35 -11.62 3.35
CA CYS A 184 -5.80 -11.39 2.01
C CYS A 184 -5.80 -9.90 1.68
N TYR A 185 -6.58 -9.08 2.35
CA TYR A 185 -6.54 -7.63 2.21
C TYR A 185 -5.66 -7.01 3.30
N TYR A 186 -4.62 -6.28 2.88
CA TYR A 186 -3.77 -5.55 3.79
C TYR A 186 -3.84 -4.05 3.48
N PRO A 187 -4.08 -3.19 4.49
CA PRO A 187 -4.13 -1.76 4.29
C PRO A 187 -2.83 -1.23 3.66
N ASP A 188 -2.95 -0.50 2.55
CA ASP A 188 -1.79 0.08 1.89
C ASP A 188 -1.18 1.21 2.76
N VAL A 189 0.09 1.06 3.09
CA VAL A 189 0.85 2.05 3.89
C VAL A 189 0.92 3.39 3.16
N MET A 190 1.13 3.38 1.84
CA MET A 190 1.35 4.61 1.07
C MET A 190 0.13 5.54 1.13
N HIS A 191 -1.07 5.02 0.89
CA HIS A 191 -2.30 5.81 0.89
C HIS A 191 -2.85 6.06 2.29
N ASN A 192 -2.64 5.16 3.26
CA ASN A 192 -3.19 5.31 4.60
C ASN A 192 -2.27 6.10 5.55
N LYS A 193 -0.97 5.85 5.51
CA LYS A 193 0.04 6.59 6.29
C LYS A 193 0.45 7.86 5.55
N HIS A 194 1.22 7.76 4.45
CA HIS A 194 1.90 8.92 3.84
C HIS A 194 0.91 9.91 3.19
N LEU A 195 0.11 9.47 2.22
CA LEU A 195 -0.93 10.31 1.56
C LEU A 195 -2.24 10.42 2.37
N GLY A 196 -2.25 9.79 3.54
CA GLY A 196 -3.37 9.76 4.47
C GLY A 196 -3.08 10.58 5.70
N MET A 197 -2.70 9.90 6.79
CA MET A 197 -2.41 10.51 8.08
C MET A 197 -1.36 11.63 7.99
N ASP A 198 -0.19 11.33 7.43
CA ASP A 198 0.95 12.27 7.38
C ASP A 198 0.61 13.51 6.56
N ALA A 199 0.00 13.35 5.39
CA ALA A 199 -0.41 14.50 4.57
C ALA A 199 -1.27 15.51 5.36
N TYR A 200 -2.25 15.05 6.15
CA TYR A 200 -3.06 15.94 7.00
C TYR A 200 -2.28 16.46 8.20
N PHE A 201 -1.53 15.59 8.88
CA PHE A 201 -0.76 15.97 10.06
C PHE A 201 0.31 17.02 9.74
N LEU A 202 1.16 16.76 8.74
CA LEU A 202 2.22 17.67 8.29
C LEU A 202 1.65 18.98 7.74
N GLY A 203 0.49 18.94 7.07
CA GLY A 203 -0.23 20.15 6.66
C GLY A 203 -0.65 21.01 7.86
N GLY A 204 -1.16 20.38 8.92
CA GLY A 204 -1.48 21.04 10.18
C GLY A 204 -0.24 21.63 10.87
N VAL A 205 0.84 20.85 10.96
CA VAL A 205 2.12 21.31 11.52
C VAL A 205 2.65 22.53 10.77
N LEU A 206 2.69 22.49 9.45
CA LEU A 206 3.12 23.64 8.64
C LEU A 206 2.27 24.88 8.90
N LYS A 207 0.93 24.75 8.97
CA LYS A 207 0.03 25.86 9.30
C LYS A 207 0.34 26.47 10.68
N VAL A 208 0.70 25.64 11.66
CA VAL A 208 1.08 26.11 13.00
C VAL A 208 2.44 26.81 12.95
N MET A 209 3.42 26.25 12.24
CA MET A 209 4.75 26.84 12.12
C MET A 209 4.74 28.23 11.45
N LEU A 210 3.81 28.48 10.52
CA LEU A 210 3.63 29.79 9.89
C LEU A 210 3.31 30.92 10.88
N GLN A 211 2.85 30.61 12.10
CA GLN A 211 2.62 31.61 13.14
C GLN A 211 3.92 32.15 13.75
N TYR A 212 5.03 31.43 13.59
CA TYR A 212 6.31 31.73 14.23
C TYR A 212 7.41 32.07 13.23
N ALA A 213 7.38 31.48 12.03
CA ALA A 213 8.36 31.74 10.99
C ALA A 213 7.74 31.73 9.58
N PRO A 214 8.25 32.55 8.65
CA PRO A 214 7.80 32.53 7.27
C PRO A 214 8.19 31.22 6.56
N LEU A 215 7.37 30.78 5.60
CA LEU A 215 7.55 29.51 4.90
C LEU A 215 8.95 29.29 4.29
N PRO A 216 9.61 30.29 3.66
CA PRO A 216 10.96 30.12 3.15
C PRO A 216 11.97 29.71 4.23
N GLN A 217 11.90 30.31 5.42
CA GLN A 217 12.79 29.96 6.53
C GLN A 217 12.58 28.52 7.00
N ILE A 218 11.32 28.09 7.13
CA ILE A 218 10.97 26.71 7.50
C ILE A 218 11.50 25.74 6.44
N PHE A 219 11.30 26.06 5.16
CA PHE A 219 11.70 25.20 4.05
C PHE A 219 13.22 25.11 3.87
N GLU A 220 13.98 26.19 4.13
CA GLU A 220 15.45 26.14 4.15
C GLU A 220 15.97 25.14 5.18
N GLN A 221 15.35 25.08 6.37
CA GLN A 221 15.73 24.11 7.39
C GLN A 221 15.46 22.68 6.93
N CYS A 222 14.34 22.45 6.22
CA CYS A 222 14.04 21.15 5.62
C CYS A 222 15.06 20.76 4.55
N LYS A 223 15.42 21.70 3.66
CA LYS A 223 16.45 21.49 2.62
C LYS A 223 17.83 21.23 3.20
N ALA A 224 18.18 21.87 4.32
CA ALA A 224 19.42 21.57 5.03
C ALA A 224 19.44 20.10 5.49
N HIS A 225 18.36 19.62 6.08
CA HIS A 225 18.25 18.22 6.50
C HIS A 225 18.35 17.23 5.32
N TRP A 226 17.63 17.47 4.22
CA TRP A 226 17.69 16.56 3.06
C TRP A 226 19.07 16.49 2.41
N ARG A 227 19.80 17.62 2.35
CA ARG A 227 21.18 17.66 1.86
C ARG A 227 22.11 16.79 2.72
N GLU A 228 21.98 16.89 4.03
CA GLU A 228 22.76 16.09 4.99
C GLU A 228 22.41 14.60 4.89
N ALA A 229 21.11 14.28 4.83
CA ALA A 229 20.61 12.92 4.74
C ALA A 229 20.80 12.27 3.35
N ARG A 230 21.20 13.05 2.34
CA ARG A 230 21.27 12.64 0.92
C ARG A 230 19.97 12.01 0.41
N ASP A 231 18.83 12.52 0.87
CA ASP A 231 17.52 12.05 0.44
C ASP A 231 17.24 12.58 -0.97
N GLY A 232 16.92 11.72 -1.93
CA GLY A 232 16.56 12.12 -3.30
C GLY A 232 15.05 12.32 -3.52
N ASN A 233 14.22 11.93 -2.55
CA ASN A 233 12.77 11.89 -2.66
C ASN A 233 12.10 13.06 -1.94
N HIS A 234 12.66 14.27 -2.04
CA HIS A 234 12.14 15.45 -1.36
C HIS A 234 11.39 16.41 -2.28
N PHE A 235 10.64 17.33 -1.67
CA PHE A 235 10.03 18.44 -2.39
C PHE A 235 11.09 19.36 -2.98
N GLY A 236 10.98 19.69 -4.27
CA GLY A 236 11.83 20.71 -4.90
C GLY A 236 11.42 22.15 -4.51
N GLN A 237 10.16 22.34 -4.14
CA GLN A 237 9.59 23.61 -3.70
C GLN A 237 8.44 23.37 -2.71
N LEU A 238 8.20 24.34 -1.82
CA LEU A 238 7.07 24.32 -0.89
C LEU A 238 6.34 25.66 -0.97
N ARG A 239 5.03 25.60 -1.26
CA ARG A 239 4.14 26.76 -1.36
C ARG A 239 2.95 26.57 -0.43
N GLU A 240 2.40 27.65 0.10
CA GLU A 240 1.23 27.59 0.99
C GLU A 240 0.02 26.89 0.34
N THR A 241 -0.17 27.07 -0.97
CA THR A 241 -1.24 26.40 -1.74
C THR A 241 -1.12 24.87 -1.77
N MET A 242 0.05 24.33 -1.43
CA MET A 242 0.29 22.90 -1.30
C MET A 242 -0.26 22.33 0.00
N PHE A 243 -0.58 23.14 1.02
CA PHE A 243 -1.10 22.63 2.27
C PHE A 243 -2.26 23.40 2.90
N LEU A 244 -2.50 24.68 2.62
CA LEU A 244 -3.59 25.44 3.26
C LEU A 244 -5.00 25.18 2.72
N GLY A 245 -5.14 24.56 1.54
CA GLY A 245 -6.46 24.25 0.96
C GLY A 245 -7.30 25.49 0.63
N LYS A 246 -8.61 25.32 0.42
CA LYS A 246 -9.56 26.45 0.36
C LYS A 246 -9.97 26.87 1.76
N ARG A 247 -10.55 28.06 1.92
CA ARG A 247 -11.10 28.51 3.20
C ARG A 247 -12.11 27.48 3.72
N GLY A 248 -11.88 26.99 4.95
CA GLY A 248 -12.71 25.98 5.59
C GLY A 248 -12.26 24.54 5.34
N ASP A 249 -11.29 24.28 4.47
CA ASP A 249 -10.68 22.96 4.35
C ASP A 249 -9.71 22.71 5.51
N TYR A 250 -9.50 21.45 5.85
CA TYR A 250 -8.36 21.06 6.68
C TYR A 250 -7.07 21.21 5.87
N PRO A 251 -6.00 21.72 6.48
CA PRO A 251 -4.68 21.67 5.88
C PRO A 251 -4.29 20.24 5.50
N LYS A 252 -3.74 20.08 4.31
CA LYS A 252 -3.28 18.80 3.78
C LYS A 252 -2.13 19.00 2.81
N LEU A 253 -0.94 18.55 3.18
CA LEU A 253 0.24 18.59 2.32
C LEU A 253 0.04 17.73 1.07
N LYS A 254 0.05 18.37 -0.09
CA LYS A 254 -0.06 17.76 -1.42
C LYS A 254 1.34 17.49 -1.96
N GLY A 255 1.59 16.26 -2.37
CA GLY A 255 2.83 15.82 -2.99
C GLY A 255 2.76 14.34 -3.36
N LYS A 256 3.82 13.83 -3.97
CA LYS A 256 4.01 12.38 -4.12
C LYS A 256 4.20 11.77 -2.75
N ALA A 257 3.83 10.49 -2.59
CA ALA A 257 3.96 9.82 -1.30
C ALA A 257 5.40 9.82 -0.77
N ALA A 258 6.40 9.74 -1.66
CA ALA A 258 7.81 9.74 -1.28
C ALA A 258 8.25 11.11 -0.75
N GLU A 259 7.75 12.19 -1.37
CA GLU A 259 7.97 13.58 -0.92
C GLU A 259 7.32 13.84 0.44
N VAL A 260 6.09 13.35 0.65
CA VAL A 260 5.41 13.47 1.95
C VAL A 260 6.15 12.69 3.03
N ARG A 261 6.64 11.49 2.72
CA ARG A 261 7.43 10.66 3.64
C ARG A 261 8.75 11.35 4.05
N SER A 262 9.50 11.89 3.10
CA SER A 262 10.77 12.59 3.38
C SER A 262 10.59 13.90 4.15
N MET A 263 9.40 14.50 4.10
CA MET A 263 9.09 15.73 4.82
C MET A 263 9.01 15.54 6.34
N THR A 264 8.58 14.38 6.84
CA THR A 264 8.44 14.14 8.28
C THR A 264 9.73 14.37 9.08
N PRO A 265 10.88 13.71 8.79
CA PRO A 265 12.11 13.95 9.55
C PRO A 265 12.65 15.37 9.37
N ALA A 266 12.46 15.97 8.19
CA ALA A 266 12.87 17.35 7.92
C ALA A 266 12.08 18.37 8.76
N LEU A 267 10.75 18.20 8.85
CA LEU A 267 9.90 19.03 9.69
C LEU A 267 10.15 18.81 11.18
N LEU A 268 10.52 17.61 11.62
CA LEU A 268 10.91 17.37 13.01
C LEU A 268 12.13 18.24 13.40
N VAL A 269 13.15 18.29 12.54
CA VAL A 269 14.33 19.14 12.77
C VAL A 269 13.95 20.61 12.76
N ALA A 270 13.15 21.04 11.78
CA ALA A 270 12.72 22.44 11.67
C ALA A 270 11.85 22.87 12.87
N TRP A 271 10.96 21.99 13.32
CA TRP A 271 10.10 22.20 14.48
C TRP A 271 10.90 22.37 15.76
N ARG A 272 11.88 21.49 16.02
CA ARG A 272 12.75 21.60 17.20
C ARG A 272 13.51 22.92 17.26
N ARG A 273 14.07 23.37 16.14
CA ARG A 273 14.75 24.67 16.05
C ARG A 273 13.81 25.84 16.31
N LEU A 274 12.60 25.78 15.75
CA LEU A 274 11.58 26.80 15.97
C LEU A 274 11.12 26.83 17.43
N ARG A 275 10.93 25.65 18.05
CA ARG A 275 10.59 25.55 19.48
C ARG A 275 11.67 26.18 20.36
N GLU A 276 12.93 25.90 20.07
CA GLU A 276 14.05 26.47 20.81
C GLU A 276 14.12 27.99 20.64
N ALA A 277 14.09 28.49 19.40
CA ALA A 277 14.19 29.91 19.08
C ALA A 277 13.05 30.76 19.69
N HIS A 278 11.86 30.19 19.82
CA HIS A 278 10.67 30.88 20.36
C HIS A 278 10.29 30.42 21.79
N GLY A 279 11.10 29.59 22.45
CA GLY A 279 10.83 29.14 23.82
C GLY A 279 9.53 28.32 23.98
N LEU A 280 9.13 27.54 22.97
CA LEU A 280 7.85 26.81 22.96
C LEU A 280 7.91 25.55 23.85
N ARG A 281 7.53 25.70 25.12
CA ARG A 281 7.55 24.65 26.16
C ARG A 281 6.15 24.13 26.56
N SER A 282 5.13 24.37 25.75
CA SER A 282 3.77 23.91 26.05
C SER A 282 3.57 22.42 25.71
N THR A 283 2.65 21.75 26.40
CA THR A 283 2.21 20.38 26.07
C THR A 283 1.75 20.27 24.61
N TYR A 284 1.15 21.33 24.07
CA TYR A 284 0.77 21.40 22.65
C TYR A 284 1.99 21.27 21.72
N ALA A 285 3.09 21.97 22.04
CA ALA A 285 4.30 21.90 21.23
C ALA A 285 5.00 20.53 21.33
N GLU A 286 4.92 19.90 22.51
CA GLU A 286 5.41 18.55 22.75
C GLU A 286 4.61 17.50 21.99
N GLN A 287 3.27 17.63 21.91
CA GLN A 287 2.41 16.75 21.14
C GLN A 287 2.75 16.77 19.63
N ILE A 288 3.03 17.96 19.07
CA ILE A 288 3.49 18.08 17.68
C ILE A 288 4.83 17.37 17.49
N GLU A 289 5.79 17.61 18.38
CA GLU A 289 7.11 16.98 18.28
C GLU A 289 7.02 15.47 18.38
N LEU A 290 6.27 14.94 19.35
CA LEU A 290 6.07 13.52 19.54
C LEU A 290 5.35 12.89 18.35
N GLY A 291 4.35 13.56 17.76
CA GLY A 291 3.69 13.08 16.54
C GLY A 291 4.65 12.99 15.34
N LEU A 292 5.50 13.99 15.13
CA LEU A 292 6.54 13.99 14.10
C LEU A 292 7.57 12.86 14.35
N GLN A 293 8.00 12.68 15.60
CA GLN A 293 8.93 11.64 16.00
C GLN A 293 8.32 10.24 15.77
N CYS A 294 7.09 9.99 16.21
CA CYS A 294 6.42 8.70 15.97
C CYS A 294 6.28 8.41 14.48
N SER A 295 5.85 9.38 13.65
CA SER A 295 5.72 9.16 12.21
C SER A 295 7.07 8.84 11.55
N LYS A 296 8.16 9.52 11.96
CA LYS A 296 9.53 9.20 11.55
C LYS A 296 9.92 7.79 11.95
N ASP A 297 9.73 7.41 13.20
CA ASP A 297 10.19 6.11 13.73
C ASP A 297 9.42 4.94 13.11
N ILE A 298 8.15 5.15 12.75
CA ILE A 298 7.39 4.19 11.93
C ILE A 298 8.07 3.96 10.58
N ASP A 299 8.54 5.03 9.93
CA ASP A 299 9.24 4.92 8.65
C ASP A 299 10.62 4.28 8.76
N VAL A 300 11.32 4.47 9.88
CA VAL A 300 12.59 3.79 10.19
C VAL A 300 12.39 2.28 10.27
N ILE A 301 11.41 1.81 11.04
CA ILE A 301 11.08 0.38 11.13
C ILE A 301 10.76 -0.21 9.76
N LEU A 302 10.03 0.51 8.91
CA LEU A 302 9.69 0.06 7.56
C LEU A 302 10.91 -0.07 6.64
N ASP A 303 11.93 0.77 6.81
CA ASP A 303 13.16 0.66 6.01
C ASP A 303 14.10 -0.42 6.53
N GLU A 304 14.21 -0.58 7.86
CA GLU A 304 14.98 -1.65 8.50
C GLU A 304 14.41 -3.03 8.15
N ALA A 305 13.08 -3.18 8.14
CA ALA A 305 12.40 -4.44 7.81
C ALA A 305 12.10 -4.61 6.30
N ARG A 306 12.83 -3.94 5.40
CA ARG A 306 12.57 -3.95 3.95
C ARG A 306 12.55 -5.35 3.33
N GLY A 307 13.36 -6.28 3.85
CA GLY A 307 13.48 -7.65 3.35
C GLY A 307 12.54 -8.66 4.00
N GLU A 308 11.82 -8.25 5.04
CA GLU A 308 11.06 -9.17 5.89
C GLU A 308 9.65 -9.42 5.36
N LEU A 309 9.20 -10.66 5.51
CA LEU A 309 7.84 -11.07 5.14
C LEU A 309 6.82 -10.80 6.23
N PHE A 310 7.27 -10.76 7.47
CA PHE A 310 6.51 -10.51 8.69
C PHE A 310 7.47 -9.90 9.72
N PHE A 311 6.95 -9.08 10.63
CA PHE A 311 7.75 -8.56 11.73
C PHE A 311 7.90 -9.63 12.82
N ASP A 312 9.07 -9.67 13.47
CA ASP A 312 9.21 -10.38 14.74
C ASP A 312 8.36 -9.71 15.84
N ASP A 313 8.19 -10.39 16.98
CA ASP A 313 7.31 -9.92 18.05
C ASP A 313 7.72 -8.53 18.57
N GLN A 314 9.03 -8.28 18.74
CA GLN A 314 9.54 -7.01 19.25
C GLN A 314 9.27 -5.86 18.27
N THR A 315 9.57 -6.06 16.98
CA THR A 315 9.36 -5.09 15.91
C THR A 315 7.87 -4.82 15.73
N HIS A 316 7.05 -5.87 15.78
CA HIS A 316 5.59 -5.77 15.73
C HIS A 316 5.03 -4.91 16.87
N GLU A 317 5.38 -5.23 18.12
CA GLU A 317 4.91 -4.51 19.30
C GLU A 317 5.29 -3.04 19.23
N ARG A 318 6.55 -2.75 18.91
CA ARG A 318 7.02 -1.37 18.76
C ARG A 318 6.30 -0.63 17.63
N TYR A 319 6.08 -1.29 16.50
CA TYR A 319 5.38 -0.71 15.36
C TYR A 319 3.92 -0.36 15.70
N VAL A 320 3.24 -1.24 16.43
CA VAL A 320 1.86 -1.02 16.92
C VAL A 320 1.82 0.11 17.93
N GLU A 321 2.73 0.12 18.91
CA GLU A 321 2.83 1.18 19.92
C GLU A 321 2.99 2.56 19.28
N LEU A 322 3.90 2.69 18.31
CA LEU A 322 4.12 3.95 17.60
C LEU A 322 2.89 4.44 16.83
N HIS A 323 2.11 3.54 16.22
CA HIS A 323 0.85 3.92 15.55
C HIS A 323 -0.18 4.44 16.53
N TYR A 324 -0.31 3.81 17.71
CA TYR A 324 -1.22 4.28 18.75
C TYR A 324 -0.79 5.63 19.32
N HIS A 325 0.51 5.82 19.60
CA HIS A 325 1.03 7.11 20.04
C HIS A 325 0.80 8.20 19.01
N TYR A 326 1.09 7.92 17.73
CA TYR A 326 0.87 8.88 16.66
C TYR A 326 -0.61 9.26 16.52
N ALA A 327 -1.50 8.27 16.52
CA ALA A 327 -2.95 8.49 16.47
C ALA A 327 -3.47 9.28 17.67
N ALA A 328 -2.94 9.02 18.88
CA ALA A 328 -3.28 9.76 20.09
C ALA A 328 -2.87 11.24 19.98
N MET A 329 -1.65 11.53 19.48
CA MET A 329 -1.19 12.90 19.29
C MET A 329 -2.07 13.65 18.29
N GLN A 330 -2.32 13.07 17.11
CA GLN A 330 -3.14 13.70 16.08
C GLN A 330 -4.60 13.89 16.54
N THR A 331 -5.15 12.96 17.31
CA THR A 331 -6.51 13.08 17.89
C THR A 331 -6.58 14.19 18.95
N ALA A 332 -5.60 14.28 19.83
CA ALA A 332 -5.54 15.35 20.84
C ALA A 332 -5.44 16.74 20.19
N LEU A 333 -4.56 16.88 19.19
CA LEU A 333 -4.41 18.11 18.42
C LEU A 333 -5.68 18.47 17.64
N HIS A 334 -6.32 17.48 17.01
CA HIS A 334 -7.60 17.66 16.32
C HIS A 334 -8.68 18.19 17.27
N LYS A 335 -8.87 17.52 18.42
CA LYS A 335 -9.88 17.89 19.42
C LYS A 335 -9.68 19.33 19.90
N ARG A 336 -8.44 19.71 20.23
CA ARG A 336 -8.10 21.07 20.69
C ARG A 336 -8.52 22.15 19.69
N HIS A 337 -8.16 22.01 18.41
CA HIS A 337 -8.53 22.99 17.40
C HIS A 337 -10.02 22.97 17.07
N TRP A 338 -10.64 21.77 17.08
CA TRP A 338 -12.07 21.63 16.86
C TRP A 338 -12.90 22.38 17.91
N GLU A 339 -12.51 22.29 19.19
CA GLU A 339 -13.13 23.03 20.30
C GLU A 339 -13.00 24.55 20.16
N GLN A 340 -11.98 25.01 19.43
CA GLN A 340 -11.75 26.43 19.10
C GLN A 340 -12.44 26.87 17.80
N GLY A 341 -13.20 25.99 17.14
CA GLY A 341 -13.81 26.25 15.84
C GLY A 341 -12.82 26.29 14.68
N GLU A 342 -11.59 25.80 14.88
CA GLU A 342 -10.53 25.80 13.89
C GLU A 342 -10.36 24.43 13.21
N ARG A 343 -10.04 24.47 11.92
CA ARG A 343 -9.66 23.29 11.13
C ARG A 343 -8.16 23.33 10.88
N VAL A 344 -7.40 22.61 11.69
CA VAL A 344 -5.92 22.52 11.60
C VAL A 344 -5.46 21.09 11.44
N PHE A 345 -5.83 20.21 12.37
CA PHE A 345 -5.53 18.78 12.29
C PHE A 345 -6.79 17.99 12.00
N ASN A 346 -6.69 16.96 11.15
CA ASN A 346 -7.81 16.12 10.75
C ASN A 346 -7.54 14.67 11.12
N VAL A 347 -8.54 13.98 11.67
CA VAL A 347 -8.52 12.52 11.87
C VAL A 347 -9.45 11.89 10.84
N THR A 348 -8.96 10.93 10.08
CA THR A 348 -9.71 10.30 8.99
C THR A 348 -9.75 8.78 9.14
N ILE A 349 -10.64 8.12 8.39
CA ILE A 349 -10.71 6.65 8.31
C ILE A 349 -9.37 6.00 7.92
N LYS A 350 -8.48 6.73 7.24
CA LYS A 350 -7.15 6.24 6.90
C LYS A 350 -6.29 5.97 8.13
N MET A 351 -6.51 6.70 9.22
CA MET A 351 -5.86 6.43 10.51
C MET A 351 -6.26 5.08 11.07
N HIS A 352 -7.56 4.77 11.04
CA HIS A 352 -8.09 3.47 11.43
C HIS A 352 -7.49 2.32 10.59
N TYR A 353 -7.42 2.49 9.27
CA TYR A 353 -6.78 1.50 8.39
C TYR A 353 -5.27 1.37 8.62
N ALA A 354 -4.57 2.46 8.96
CA ALA A 354 -3.16 2.39 9.33
C ALA A 354 -2.95 1.57 10.63
N ILE A 355 -3.82 1.72 11.62
CA ILE A 355 -3.76 0.90 12.85
C ILE A 355 -4.05 -0.57 12.54
N HIS A 356 -5.03 -0.88 11.69
CA HIS A 356 -5.19 -2.26 11.20
C HIS A 356 -3.92 -2.78 10.52
N GLY A 357 -3.30 -1.97 9.67
CA GLY A 357 -2.02 -2.28 9.05
C GLY A 357 -0.89 -2.49 10.05
N ALA A 358 -0.91 -1.83 11.21
CA ALA A 358 0.05 -2.10 12.29
C ALA A 358 -0.25 -3.41 13.02
N LEU A 359 -1.51 -3.65 13.38
CA LEU A 359 -1.95 -4.86 14.09
C LEU A 359 -1.72 -6.15 13.28
N LEU A 360 -1.75 -6.05 11.94
CA LEU A 360 -1.50 -7.17 11.04
C LEU A 360 -0.01 -7.41 10.73
N SER A 361 0.91 -6.55 11.21
CA SER A 361 2.32 -6.56 10.77
C SER A 361 3.12 -7.81 11.15
N LYS A 362 2.67 -8.54 12.18
CA LYS A 362 3.22 -9.86 12.53
C LYS A 362 2.86 -10.98 11.54
N HIS A 363 1.85 -10.75 10.70
CA HIS A 363 1.35 -11.75 9.73
C HIS A 363 1.73 -11.43 8.30
N CYS A 364 1.95 -10.15 7.99
CA CYS A 364 2.40 -9.68 6.70
C CYS A 364 3.09 -8.34 6.88
N SER A 365 4.31 -8.23 6.36
CA SER A 365 5.07 -6.98 6.42
C SER A 365 4.30 -5.87 5.71
N PRO A 366 4.07 -4.70 6.36
CA PRO A 366 3.39 -3.56 5.72
C PRO A 366 4.12 -3.06 4.46
N ARG A 367 5.41 -3.39 4.29
CA ARG A 367 6.18 -3.13 3.07
C ARG A 367 5.69 -3.92 1.87
N LEU A 368 5.02 -5.05 2.07
CA LEU A 368 4.47 -5.82 0.97
C LEU A 368 3.20 -5.16 0.43
N SER A 369 2.39 -4.52 1.30
CA SER A 369 1.12 -3.90 0.93
C SER A 369 1.26 -2.55 0.23
N TRP A 370 2.42 -1.92 0.30
CA TRP A 370 2.56 -0.55 -0.17
C TRP A 370 2.46 -0.39 -1.70
N CYS A 371 1.85 0.70 -2.16
CA CYS A 371 1.52 0.90 -3.59
C CYS A 371 2.52 1.77 -4.40
N TYR A 372 3.70 2.11 -3.86
CA TYR A 372 4.69 2.99 -4.51
C TYR A 372 5.03 2.60 -5.95
N SER A 373 5.48 1.37 -6.15
CA SER A 373 5.86 0.88 -7.48
C SER A 373 4.65 0.64 -8.40
N GLY A 374 3.52 0.25 -7.80
CA GLY A 374 2.27 0.05 -8.54
C GLY A 374 1.74 1.34 -9.15
N GLU A 375 1.80 2.45 -8.42
CA GLU A 375 1.34 3.75 -8.91
C GLU A 375 2.22 4.27 -10.05
N ASP A 376 3.55 4.20 -9.93
CA ASP A 376 4.47 4.59 -10.99
C ASP A 376 4.25 3.76 -12.27
N LEU A 377 4.12 2.44 -12.11
CA LEU A 377 3.82 1.53 -13.21
C LEU A 377 2.47 1.88 -13.87
N MET A 378 1.44 2.18 -13.09
CA MET A 378 0.12 2.56 -13.60
C MET A 378 0.18 3.86 -14.41
N GLN A 379 0.91 4.87 -13.95
CA GLN A 379 1.06 6.12 -14.70
C GLN A 379 1.73 5.87 -16.07
N LYS A 380 2.77 5.04 -16.10
CA LYS A 380 3.43 4.62 -17.35
C LYS A 380 2.49 3.81 -18.25
N ALA A 381 1.73 2.87 -17.68
CA ALA A 381 0.76 2.06 -18.41
C ALA A 381 -0.36 2.91 -19.03
N LYS A 382 -0.86 3.94 -18.33
CA LYS A 382 -1.86 4.88 -18.86
C LYS A 382 -1.37 5.61 -20.10
N VAL A 383 -0.12 6.08 -20.09
CA VAL A 383 0.50 6.75 -21.25
C VAL A 383 0.56 5.81 -22.44
N VAL A 384 0.97 4.55 -22.22
CA VAL A 384 1.05 3.53 -23.28
C VAL A 384 -0.33 3.20 -23.84
N LEU A 385 -1.32 2.95 -22.98
CA LEU A 385 -2.69 2.67 -23.41
C LEU A 385 -3.31 3.84 -24.18
N ALA A 386 -3.04 5.08 -23.78
CA ALA A 386 -3.46 6.28 -24.52
C ALA A 386 -2.80 6.33 -25.92
N ALA A 387 -1.51 6.00 -26.02
CA ALA A 387 -0.82 5.93 -27.31
C ALA A 387 -1.39 4.83 -28.22
N CYS A 388 -1.72 3.66 -27.65
CA CYS A 388 -2.37 2.56 -28.39
C CYS A 388 -3.76 2.91 -28.89
N ARG A 389 -4.54 3.70 -28.12
CA ARG A 389 -5.86 4.18 -28.53
C ARG A 389 -5.84 5.18 -29.68
N LEU A 390 -4.72 5.88 -29.87
CA LEU A 390 -4.54 6.87 -30.94
C LEU A 390 -3.99 6.26 -32.24
N SER A 391 -4.03 4.93 -32.40
CA SER A 391 -3.56 4.23 -33.61
C SER A 391 -2.07 4.44 -33.95
N LEU A 392 -1.25 4.88 -32.99
CA LEU A 392 0.20 4.84 -33.13
C LEU A 392 0.65 3.38 -32.99
N ARG A 393 1.24 2.82 -34.05
CA ARG A 393 1.64 1.42 -34.16
C ARG A 393 2.31 0.93 -32.86
N LEU A 394 1.70 -0.08 -32.25
CA LEU A 394 2.05 -0.76 -30.98
C LEU A 394 3.56 -0.97 -30.76
N ALA A 395 4.31 -1.23 -31.85
CA ALA A 395 5.74 -1.48 -31.84
C ALA A 395 6.56 -0.34 -31.20
N PHE A 396 6.21 0.93 -31.42
CA PHE A 396 6.98 2.07 -30.88
C PHE A 396 6.75 2.31 -29.37
N ALA A 397 5.54 2.03 -28.87
CA ALA A 397 5.21 2.20 -27.46
C ALA A 397 5.84 1.10 -26.57
N CYS A 398 5.88 -0.14 -27.07
CA CYS A 398 6.56 -1.25 -26.39
C CYS A 398 8.10 -1.09 -26.40
N LEU A 399 8.69 -0.58 -27.48
CA LEU A 399 10.14 -0.37 -27.58
C LEU A 399 10.66 0.69 -26.59
N ARG A 400 9.89 1.76 -26.36
CA ARG A 400 10.26 2.81 -25.37
C ARG A 400 10.26 2.29 -23.93
N LEU A 401 9.34 1.40 -23.57
CA LEU A 401 9.30 0.81 -22.22
C LEU A 401 10.48 -0.12 -21.95
N LEU A 402 10.97 -0.84 -22.96
CA LEU A 402 12.13 -1.72 -22.84
C LEU A 402 13.45 -0.93 -22.75
N LEU A 403 13.53 0.23 -23.42
CA LEU A 403 14.75 1.03 -23.51
C LEU A 403 14.92 2.06 -22.37
N CYS A 404 13.84 2.47 -21.69
CA CYS A 404 13.93 3.44 -20.58
C CYS A 404 14.39 2.85 -19.22
N GLY A 405 14.81 1.57 -19.20
CA GLY A 405 15.31 0.88 -18.00
C GLY A 405 16.84 0.76 -17.90
N GLN A 406 17.60 1.43 -18.78
CA GLN A 406 19.06 1.47 -18.69
C GLN A 406 19.50 2.86 -18.17
N PRO A 407 20.34 2.94 -17.11
CA PRO A 407 21.07 4.17 -16.82
C PRO A 407 22.11 4.41 -17.93
N PRO A 408 22.61 5.66 -18.10
CA PRO A 408 23.60 6.00 -19.13
C PRO A 408 24.90 5.21 -18.99
#